data_AF-A0A6A7VHU8-F1
#
_entry.id   AF-A0A6A7VHU8-F1
#
_cell.length_a   1.000
_cell.length_b   1.000
_cell.length_c   1.000
_cell.angle_alpha   90.00
_cell.angle_beta   90.00
_cell.angle_gamma   90.00
#
_symmetry.space_group_name_H-M   'P 1'
#
loop_
_entity.id
_entity.type
_entity.pdbx_description
1 polymer ?
#
loop_
_entity_poly.entity_id
_entity_poly.type
_entity_poly.pdbx_seq_one_letter_code
_entity_poly.pdbx_strand_id
1 'polypeptide(L)'
;MAEKENNQRKESTIDKYFSRTADGFKAWAEEAGEERNYLQIAAEMTGDTDKNGNKGFDFHIAYHGSTNFLASGIAQTMRKDGFLRQLICEATDKYFLPNEK
;
A
#
# COMPACT_ATOMS: atom_id res chain seq x y z
N MET A 1 -20.50 34.67 -10.52
CA MET A 1 -20.07 34.02 -9.27
C MET A 1 -19.44 32.70 -9.67
N ALA A 2 -18.14 32.73 -10.00
CA ALA A 2 -17.42 31.52 -10.38
C ALA A 2 -16.94 30.87 -9.09
N GLU A 3 -17.46 29.68 -8.79
CA GLU A 3 -16.86 28.79 -7.80
C GLU A 3 -15.41 28.58 -8.24
N LYS A 4 -14.47 29.10 -7.45
CA LYS A 4 -13.05 28.78 -7.62
C LYS A 4 -12.93 27.29 -7.38
N GLU A 5 -12.74 26.50 -8.43
CA GLU A 5 -12.25 25.13 -8.33
C GLU A 5 -10.98 25.18 -7.47
N ASN A 6 -11.10 24.71 -6.24
CA ASN A 6 -9.99 24.62 -5.31
C ASN A 6 -9.13 23.43 -5.72
N ASN A 7 -8.36 23.59 -6.81
CA ASN A 7 -7.37 22.64 -7.30
C ASN A 7 -6.12 22.58 -6.39
N GLN A 8 -6.28 22.77 -5.08
CA GLN A 8 -5.21 22.56 -4.11
C GLN A 8 -5.16 21.07 -3.80
N ARG A 9 -4.51 20.31 -4.69
CA ARG A 9 -4.06 18.94 -4.38
C ARG A 9 -3.34 18.99 -3.04
N LYS A 10 -3.85 18.26 -2.05
CA LYS A 10 -3.18 18.15 -0.76
C LYS A 10 -1.81 17.50 -1.00
N GLU A 11 -0.74 18.15 -0.57
CA GLU A 11 0.59 17.57 -0.63
C GLU A 11 0.61 16.31 0.25
N SER A 12 1.05 15.18 -0.32
CA SER A 12 1.05 13.89 0.36
C SER A 12 1.90 13.98 1.63
N THR A 13 1.32 13.62 2.76
CA THR A 13 2.06 13.62 4.03
C THR A 13 2.83 12.31 4.21
N ILE A 14 2.53 11.30 3.40
CA ILE A 14 3.23 10.01 3.39
C ILE A 14 4.69 10.19 3.00
N ASP A 15 4.97 11.00 1.99
CA ASP A 15 6.27 11.04 1.32
C ASP A 15 7.43 11.43 2.24
N LYS A 16 7.20 12.37 3.17
CA LYS A 16 8.26 12.89 4.05
C LYS A 16 8.84 11.83 4.99
N TYR A 17 8.02 10.88 5.44
CA TYR A 17 8.43 9.87 6.42
C TYR A 17 8.58 8.49 5.81
N PHE A 18 7.78 8.16 4.79
CA PHE A 18 7.82 6.86 4.13
C PHE A 18 9.14 6.63 3.41
N SER A 19 9.60 7.56 2.57
CA SER A 19 10.85 7.37 1.82
C SER A 19 12.04 7.20 2.76
N ARG A 20 12.13 8.02 3.81
CA ARG A 20 13.22 7.96 4.78
C ARG A 20 13.25 6.64 5.56
N THR A 21 12.08 6.12 5.94
CA THR A 21 11.99 4.84 6.65
C THR A 21 12.25 3.66 5.72
N ALA A 22 11.80 3.74 4.46
CA ALA A 22 12.10 2.75 3.43
C ALA A 22 13.60 2.64 3.15
N ASP A 23 14.31 3.77 3.01
CA ASP A 23 15.77 3.79 2.82
C ASP A 23 16.50 3.16 4.02
N GLY A 24 16.06 3.45 5.24
CA GLY A 24 16.61 2.86 6.45
C GLY A 24 16.40 1.33 6.54
N PHE A 25 15.19 0.85 6.24
CA PHE A 25 14.90 -0.58 6.21
C PHE A 25 15.66 -1.31 5.10
N LYS A 26 15.84 -0.65 3.95
CA LYS A 26 16.64 -1.18 2.85
C LYS A 26 18.10 -1.37 3.28
N ALA A 27 18.75 -0.33 3.80
CA ALA A 27 20.13 -0.44 4.30
C ALA A 27 20.25 -1.52 5.39
N TRP A 28 19.31 -1.54 6.34
CA TRP A 28 19.25 -2.55 7.39
C TRP A 28 19.13 -3.99 6.86
N ALA A 29 18.39 -4.19 5.76
CA ALA A 29 18.23 -5.50 5.14
C ALA A 29 19.46 -5.92 4.32
N GLU A 30 20.10 -4.97 3.62
CA GLU A 30 21.28 -5.21 2.77
C GLU A 30 22.59 -5.39 3.58
N GLU A 31 22.71 -4.74 4.75
CA GLU A 31 23.88 -4.87 5.64
C GLU A 31 23.93 -6.20 6.41
N ALA A 32 22.83 -6.96 6.39
CA ALA A 32 22.76 -8.24 7.07
C ALA A 32 23.37 -9.33 6.18
N GLY A 33 24.40 -10.02 6.68
CA GLY A 33 24.88 -11.26 6.05
C GLY A 33 23.86 -12.41 6.04
N GLU A 34 22.65 -12.20 6.58
CA GLU A 34 21.51 -13.11 6.60
C GLU A 34 20.29 -12.45 5.94
N GLU A 35 19.40 -13.25 5.34
CA GLU A 35 18.21 -12.75 4.61
C GLU A 35 17.18 -12.12 5.57
N ARG A 36 17.27 -10.81 5.77
CA ARG A 36 16.25 -10.02 6.48
C ARG A 36 15.09 -9.72 5.54
N ASN A 37 13.88 -9.58 6.08
CA ASN A 37 12.69 -9.32 5.29
C ASN A 37 11.91 -8.14 5.90
N TYR A 38 11.36 -7.27 5.07
CA TYR A 38 10.44 -6.21 5.51
C TYR A 38 9.35 -5.92 4.47
N LEU A 39 8.23 -5.40 4.97
CA LEU A 39 7.14 -4.86 4.18
C LEU A 39 6.61 -3.61 4.88
N GLN A 40 6.67 -2.48 4.18
CA GLN A 40 6.13 -1.21 4.62
C GLN A 40 5.07 -0.76 3.62
N ILE A 41 3.88 -0.41 4.13
CA ILE A 41 2.74 0.05 3.32
C ILE A 41 2.20 1.33 3.96
N ALA A 42 1.91 2.33 3.14
CA ALA A 42 1.20 3.54 3.55
C ALA A 42 0.16 3.94 2.52
N ALA A 43 -0.99 4.42 3.00
CA ALA A 43 -2.10 4.87 2.18
C ALA A 43 -2.70 6.15 2.77
N GLU A 44 -2.92 7.18 1.95
CA GLU A 44 -3.51 8.46 2.37
C GLU A 44 -4.50 8.93 1.31
N MET A 45 -5.66 9.42 1.77
CA MET A 45 -6.60 10.10 0.89
C MET A 45 -6.02 11.45 0.45
N THR A 46 -5.89 11.64 -0.85
CA THR A 46 -5.40 12.90 -1.44
C THR A 46 -6.39 14.06 -1.26
N GLY A 47 -7.67 13.76 -1.00
CA GLY A 47 -8.75 14.74 -1.03
C GLY A 47 -9.23 15.07 -2.44
N ASP A 48 -8.50 14.65 -3.47
CA ASP A 48 -8.90 14.78 -4.86
C ASP A 48 -9.98 13.77 -5.21
N THR A 49 -10.85 14.15 -6.14
CA THR A 49 -11.85 13.27 -6.71
C THR A 49 -11.55 13.12 -8.20
N ASP A 50 -11.49 11.88 -8.69
CA ASP A 50 -11.28 11.62 -10.12
C ASP A 50 -12.50 12.07 -10.95
N LYS A 51 -12.37 12.00 -12.27
CA LYS A 51 -13.44 12.40 -13.22
C LYS A 51 -14.76 11.63 -13.02
N ASN A 52 -14.73 10.51 -12.32
CA ASN A 52 -15.88 9.63 -12.08
C ASN A 52 -16.45 9.78 -10.66
N GLY A 53 -15.94 10.71 -9.84
CA GLY A 53 -16.40 10.88 -8.47
C GLY A 53 -15.69 9.99 -7.44
N ASN A 54 -14.66 9.22 -7.82
CA ASN A 54 -13.92 8.39 -6.88
C ASN A 54 -12.85 9.20 -6.16
N LYS A 55 -12.70 8.96 -4.86
CA LYS A 55 -11.64 9.59 -4.08
C LYS A 55 -10.28 9.04 -4.51
N GLY A 56 -9.36 9.93 -4.85
CA GLY A 56 -7.96 9.59 -5.10
C GLY A 56 -7.23 9.30 -3.79
N PHE A 57 -6.30 8.36 -3.83
CA PHE A 57 -5.41 8.05 -2.71
C PHE A 57 -3.97 7.86 -3.20
N ASP A 58 -3.01 8.28 -2.39
CA ASP A 58 -1.62 7.93 -2.57
C ASP A 58 -1.37 6.60 -1.87
N PHE A 59 -0.65 5.69 -2.54
CA PHE A 59 -0.35 4.35 -2.03
C PHE A 59 1.12 4.02 -2.25
N HIS A 60 1.85 3.83 -1.17
CA HIS A 60 3.29 3.55 -1.21
C HIS A 60 3.58 2.18 -0.60
N ILE A 61 4.46 1.43 -1.28
CA ILE A 61 4.94 0.12 -0.83
C ILE A 61 6.46 0.09 -0.94
N ALA A 62 7.13 -0.32 0.13
CA ALA A 62 8.55 -0.62 0.15
C ALA A 62 8.75 -2.00 0.77
N TYR A 63 9.59 -2.83 0.16
CA TYR A 63 9.79 -4.21 0.60
C TYR A 63 11.19 -4.71 0.27
N HIS A 64 11.63 -5.70 1.03
CA HIS A 64 12.79 -6.54 0.73
C HIS A 64 12.55 -7.93 1.29
N GLY A 65 13.03 -8.95 0.59
CA GLY A 65 12.85 -10.34 0.98
C GLY A 65 12.29 -11.22 -0.12
N SER A 66 12.26 -12.53 0.11
CA SER A 66 11.69 -13.47 -0.85
C SER A 66 10.17 -13.43 -0.86
N THR A 67 9.59 -13.58 -2.06
CA THR A 67 8.13 -13.64 -2.25
C THR A 67 7.50 -14.73 -1.38
N ASN A 68 8.17 -15.88 -1.24
CA ASN A 68 7.67 -16.99 -0.43
C ASN A 68 7.56 -16.64 1.06
N PHE A 69 8.53 -15.91 1.61
CA PHE A 69 8.51 -15.51 3.01
C PHE A 69 7.38 -14.51 3.28
N LEU A 70 7.27 -13.46 2.47
CA LEU A 70 6.22 -12.45 2.61
C LEU A 70 4.82 -13.06 2.41
N ALA A 71 4.64 -13.92 1.40
CA ALA A 71 3.38 -14.61 1.16
C ALA A 71 3.00 -15.53 2.34
N SER A 72 3.97 -16.22 2.93
CA SER A 72 3.74 -17.06 4.11
C SER A 72 3.31 -16.24 5.33
N GLY A 73 3.89 -15.05 5.53
CA GLY A 73 3.48 -14.12 6.59
C GLY A 73 2.05 -13.60 6.40
N ILE A 74 1.72 -13.18 5.18
CA ILE A 74 0.36 -12.75 4.81
C ILE A 74 -0.65 -13.87 5.07
N ALA A 75 -0.36 -15.10 4.60
CA ALA A 75 -1.24 -16.25 4.79
C ALA A 75 -1.44 -16.59 6.27
N GLN A 76 -0.40 -16.50 7.10
CA GLN A 76 -0.52 -16.70 8.55
C GLN A 76 -1.41 -15.64 9.20
N THR A 77 -1.29 -14.37 8.79
CA THR A 77 -2.15 -13.29 9.28
C THR A 77 -3.60 -13.48 8.84
N MET A 78 -3.85 -13.84 7.58
CA MET A 78 -5.21 -14.14 7.09
C MET A 78 -5.90 -15.28 7.86
N ARG A 79 -5.15 -16.24 8.41
CA ARG A 79 -5.73 -17.30 9.26
C ARG A 79 -6.23 -16.74 10.59
N LYS A 80 -5.54 -15.75 11.15
CA LYS A 80 -5.81 -15.18 12.48
C LYS A 80 -6.77 -14.01 12.44
N ASP A 81 -6.75 -13.22 11.37
CA ASP A 81 -7.52 -11.99 11.22
C ASP A 81 -8.55 -12.12 10.09
N GLY A 82 -9.83 -12.10 10.46
CA GLY A 82 -10.94 -12.24 9.51
C GLY A 82 -11.12 -11.03 8.60
N PHE A 83 -10.83 -9.83 9.09
CA PHE A 83 -10.94 -8.60 8.31
C PHE A 83 -9.85 -8.55 7.23
N LEU A 84 -8.60 -8.79 7.58
CA LEU A 84 -7.50 -8.83 6.62
C LEU A 84 -7.68 -9.95 5.60
N ARG A 85 -8.20 -11.11 6.02
CA ARG A 85 -8.55 -12.18 5.09
C ARG A 85 -9.59 -11.74 4.07
N GLN A 86 -10.68 -11.11 4.53
CA GLN A 86 -11.73 -10.63 3.64
C GLN A 86 -11.21 -9.55 2.69
N LEU A 87 -10.43 -8.59 3.20
CA LEU A 87 -9.81 -7.53 2.39
C LEU A 87 -8.97 -8.10 1.23
N ILE A 88 -8.13 -9.10 1.51
CA ILE A 88 -7.26 -9.73 0.50
C ILE A 88 -8.09 -10.53 -0.51
N CYS A 89 -9.14 -11.23 -0.08
CA CYS A 89 -10.07 -11.91 -0.98
C CYS A 89 -10.76 -10.91 -1.91
N GLU A 90 -11.35 -9.84 -1.38
CA GLU A 90 -12.03 -8.82 -2.19
C GLU A 90 -11.09 -8.14 -3.19
N ALA A 91 -9.85 -7.84 -2.80
CA ALA A 91 -8.85 -7.32 -3.71
C ALA A 91 -8.47 -8.33 -4.81
N THR A 92 -8.38 -9.62 -4.45
CA THR A 92 -8.09 -10.70 -5.40
C THR A 92 -9.22 -10.84 -6.42
N ASP A 93 -10.46 -10.90 -5.95
CA ASP A 93 -11.66 -11.04 -6.78
C ASP A 93 -11.81 -9.86 -7.75
N LYS A 94 -11.51 -8.63 -7.28
CA LYS A 94 -11.70 -7.42 -8.07
C LYS A 94 -10.67 -7.25 -9.20
N TYR A 95 -9.42 -7.68 -8.98
CA TYR A 95 -8.31 -7.30 -9.86
C TYR A 95 -7.57 -8.47 -10.53
N PHE A 96 -7.69 -9.69 -10.00
CA PHE A 96 -6.93 -10.84 -10.50
C PHE A 96 -7.81 -11.98 -11.02
N LEU A 97 -9.04 -12.10 -10.51
CA LEU A 97 -10.02 -12.99 -11.09
C LEU A 97 -10.84 -12.22 -12.12
N PRO A 98 -11.10 -12.80 -13.32
CA PRO A 98 -11.99 -12.18 -14.27
C PRO A 98 -13.35 -12.02 -13.60
N ASN A 99 -13.87 -10.79 -13.59
CA ASN A 99 -15.29 -10.55 -13.37
C ASN A 99 -16.02 -11.16 -14.57
N GLU A 100 -16.28 -12.47 -14.55
CA GLU A 100 -17.25 -13.09 -15.44
C GLU A 100 -18.62 -12.54 -15.05
N LYS A 101 -18.99 -11.42 -15.67
CA LYS A 101 -20.35 -10.90 -15.73
C LYS A 101 -20.78 -10.78 -17.18
#